data_AF-A0A9D1UGN9-F1
#
_entry.id   AF-A0A9D1UGN9-F1
#
_cell.length_a   1.000
_cell.length_b   1.000
_cell.length_c   1.000
_cell.angle_alpha   90.00
_cell.angle_beta   90.00
_cell.angle_gamma   90.00
#
_symmetry.space_group_name_H-M   'P 1'
#
loop_
_entity.id
_entity.type
_entity.pdbx_description
1 polymer ?
#
loop_
_entity_poly.entity_id
_entity_poly.type
_entity_poly.pdbx_seq_one_letter_code
_entity_poly.pdbx_strand_id
1 'polypeptide(L)'
;MIGKISKGAGFRGCINYVLGKPDAKLLAAEGVLTDSIQTITDCFQSQRMMKPHIRQPVGHISLSYAPEDAPRMTDEMLVSLAKEYMQKMGIKDTQYI
;
A
#
# COMPACT_ATOMS: atom_id res chain seq x y z
N MET A 1 -7.93 15.97 -2.30
CA MET A 1 -7.46 14.66 -1.82
C MET A 1 -7.56 14.61 -0.30
N ILE A 2 -8.11 13.53 0.25
CA ILE A 2 -8.13 13.25 1.70
C ILE A 2 -7.29 12.00 1.95
N GLY A 3 -6.32 12.10 2.85
CA GLY A 3 -5.49 10.98 3.29
C GLY A 3 -5.97 10.44 4.63
N LYS A 4 -6.10 9.11 4.75
CA LYS A 4 -6.35 8.42 6.03
C LYS A 4 -5.26 7.39 6.29
N ILE A 5 -4.59 7.51 7.43
CA ILE A 5 -3.53 6.59 7.86
C ILE A 5 -4.09 5.66 8.94
N SER A 6 -3.82 4.36 8.79
CA SER A 6 -4.13 3.34 9.78
C SER A 6 -2.93 2.43 10.00
N LYS A 7 -2.75 1.95 11.23
CA LYS A 7 -1.68 1.03 11.59
C LYS A 7 -2.26 -0.31 12.02
N GLY A 8 -1.59 -1.40 11.67
CA GLY A 8 -2.06 -2.76 11.93
C GLY A 8 -0.95 -3.72 12.35
N ALA A 9 -1.35 -4.83 12.95
CA ALA A 9 -0.42 -5.87 13.42
C ALA A 9 -0.17 -6.98 12.37
N GLY A 10 -1.04 -7.13 11.37
CA GLY A 10 -1.00 -8.26 10.44
C GLY A 10 -1.18 -7.87 8.97
N PHE A 11 -0.24 -8.29 8.13
CA PHE A 11 -0.24 -8.00 6.69
C PHE A 11 -1.34 -8.75 5.93
N ARG A 12 -1.56 -10.05 6.23
CA ARG A 12 -2.52 -10.89 5.49
C ARG A 12 -3.93 -10.28 5.43
N GLY A 13 -4.43 -9.80 6.57
CA GLY A 13 -5.75 -9.17 6.64
C GLY A 13 -5.82 -7.88 5.82
N CYS A 14 -4.79 -7.05 5.89
CA CYS A 14 -4.71 -5.80 5.12
C CYS A 14 -4.64 -6.07 3.61
N ILE A 15 -3.80 -7.01 3.17
CA ILE A 15 -3.61 -7.34 1.75
C ILE A 15 -4.89 -7.95 1.17
N ASN A 16 -5.56 -8.87 1.89
CA ASN A 16 -6.86 -9.39 1.46
C ASN A 16 -7.92 -8.30 1.36
N TYR A 17 -7.90 -7.33 2.29
CA TYR A 17 -8.84 -6.22 2.25
C TYR A 17 -8.66 -5.32 1.00
N VAL A 18 -7.42 -5.03 0.61
CA VAL A 18 -7.14 -4.13 -0.53
C VAL A 18 -7.16 -4.84 -1.88
N LEU A 19 -6.60 -6.04 -2.00
CA LEU A 19 -6.51 -6.79 -3.26
C LEU A 19 -7.62 -7.82 -3.47
N GLY A 20 -8.40 -8.16 -2.44
CA GLY A 20 -9.46 -9.17 -2.53
C GLY A 20 -10.78 -8.66 -3.12
N LYS A 21 -10.86 -7.39 -3.52
CA LYS A 21 -12.08 -6.81 -4.13
C LYS A 21 -12.07 -7.06 -5.64
N PRO A 22 -13.23 -7.33 -6.28
CA PRO A 22 -13.31 -7.57 -7.72
C PRO A 22 -12.71 -6.44 -8.58
N ASP A 23 -12.91 -5.20 -8.15
CA ASP A 23 -12.45 -4.00 -8.86
C ASP A 23 -11.06 -3.52 -8.41
N ALA A 24 -10.38 -4.29 -7.55
CA ALA A 24 -9.04 -3.92 -7.10
C ALA A 24 -8.03 -4.07 -8.23
N LYS A 25 -7.24 -3.01 -8.45
CA LYS A 25 -6.13 -3.02 -9.39
C LYS A 25 -4.84 -2.63 -8.68
N LEU A 26 -3.85 -3.50 -8.75
CA LEU A 26 -2.49 -3.19 -8.28
C LEU A 26 -1.78 -2.35 -9.34
N LEU A 27 -1.42 -1.11 -9.01
CA LEU A 27 -0.82 -0.17 -9.96
C LEU A 27 0.70 -0.07 -9.83
N ALA A 28 1.24 -0.22 -8.62
CA ALA A 28 2.67 -0.15 -8.36
C ALA A 28 3.02 -0.98 -7.13
N ALA A 29 4.18 -1.61 -7.14
CA ALA A 29 4.73 -2.33 -6.00
C ALA A 29 6.25 -2.23 -6.03
N GLU A 30 6.87 -2.25 -4.85
CA GLU A 30 8.32 -2.24 -4.74
C GLU A 30 8.79 -3.12 -3.59
N GLY A 31 9.84 -3.90 -3.86
CA GLY A 31 10.44 -4.82 -2.89
C GLY A 31 9.58 -6.04 -2.54
N VAL A 32 8.46 -6.30 -3.22
CA VAL A 32 7.62 -7.48 -3.04
C VAL A 32 7.34 -8.19 -4.37
N LEU A 33 7.12 -9.50 -4.30
CA LEU A 33 6.64 -10.30 -5.42
C LEU A 33 5.11 -10.26 -5.46
N THR A 34 4.53 -10.08 -6.64
CA THR A 34 3.10 -9.77 -6.81
C THR A 34 2.27 -10.91 -7.43
N ASP A 35 2.81 -12.12 -7.47
CA ASP A 35 2.17 -13.29 -8.12
C ASP A 35 0.85 -13.70 -7.46
N SER A 36 0.74 -13.53 -6.15
CA SER A 36 -0.47 -13.86 -5.39
C SER A 36 -0.54 -13.09 -4.07
N ILE A 37 -1.73 -13.00 -3.48
CA ILE A 37 -1.94 -12.44 -2.13
C ILE A 37 -1.06 -13.15 -1.09
N GLN A 38 -0.88 -14.47 -1.23
CA GLN A 38 -0.04 -15.25 -0.33
C GLN A 38 1.44 -14.85 -0.49
N THR A 39 1.93 -14.77 -1.72
CA THR A 39 3.31 -14.34 -2.02
C THR A 39 3.60 -12.95 -1.48
N ILE A 40 2.71 -11.98 -1.72
CA ILE A 40 2.84 -10.61 -1.20
C ILE A 40 2.88 -10.62 0.33
N THR A 41 1.98 -11.39 0.96
CA THR A 41 1.94 -11.54 2.42
C THR A 41 3.26 -12.06 2.96
N ASP A 42 3.86 -13.06 2.32
CA ASP A 42 5.11 -13.68 2.75
C ASP A 42 6.30 -12.73 2.59
N CYS A 43 6.32 -11.89 1.55
CA CYS A 43 7.32 -10.83 1.38
C CYS A 43 7.29 -9.82 2.55
N PHE A 44 6.11 -9.30 2.89
CA PHE A 44 5.99 -8.36 4.02
C PHE A 44 6.25 -9.01 5.37
N GLN A 45 5.86 -10.28 5.56
CA GLN A 45 6.17 -11.03 6.77
C GLN A 45 7.68 -11.23 6.94
N SER A 46 8.41 -11.50 5.84
CA SER A 46 9.86 -11.61 5.87
C SER A 46 10.53 -10.34 6.39
N GLN A 47 10.06 -9.15 5.97
CA GLN A 47 10.54 -7.89 6.53
C GLN A 47 10.20 -7.69 8.01
N ARG A 48 8.98 -8.04 8.42
CA ARG A 48 8.60 -8.00 9.84
C ARG A 48 9.56 -8.81 10.71
N MET A 49 9.97 -9.99 10.26
CA MET A 49 10.89 -10.86 11.00
C MET A 49 12.26 -10.22 11.22
N MET A 50 12.71 -9.34 10.31
CA MET A 50 13.95 -8.57 10.48
C MET A 50 13.82 -7.41 11.48
N LYS A 51 12.59 -6.98 11.81
CA LYS A 51 12.30 -5.88 12.75
C LYS A 51 11.35 -6.33 13.86
N PRO A 52 11.75 -7.31 14.71
CA PRO A 52 10.85 -7.97 15.66
C PRO A 52 10.32 -7.05 16.77
N HIS A 53 10.95 -5.89 17.00
CA HIS A 53 10.53 -4.91 18.01
C HIS A 53 9.33 -4.06 17.55
N ILE A 54 8.97 -4.08 16.26
CA ILE A 54 7.85 -3.30 15.73
C ILE A 54 6.54 -4.05 15.96
N ARG A 55 5.72 -3.53 16.88
CA ARG A 55 4.42 -4.14 17.25
C ARG A 55 3.35 -3.99 16.16
N GLN A 56 3.39 -2.90 15.40
CA GLN A 56 2.43 -2.59 14.34
C GLN A 56 3.18 -2.30 13.04
N PRO A 57 3.64 -3.34 12.32
CA PRO A 57 4.48 -3.18 11.14
C PRO A 57 3.68 -2.75 9.90
N VAL A 58 2.34 -2.82 9.93
CA VAL A 58 1.50 -2.44 8.78
C VAL A 58 1.19 -0.95 8.85
N GLY A 59 1.54 -0.21 7.79
CA GLY A 59 1.02 1.12 7.51
C GLY A 59 0.08 1.08 6.31
N HIS A 60 -1.22 1.26 6.53
CA HIS A 60 -2.22 1.32 5.47
C HIS A 60 -2.71 2.74 5.31
N ILE A 61 -2.45 3.32 4.14
CA ILE A 61 -2.74 4.71 3.80
C ILE A 61 -3.74 4.71 2.65
N SER A 62 -4.92 5.27 2.89
CA SER A 62 -5.92 5.49 1.85
C SER A 62 -5.85 6.93 1.38
N LEU A 63 -5.71 7.13 0.07
CA LEU A 63 -5.79 8.43 -0.59
C LEU A 63 -7.09 8.48 -1.40
N SER A 64 -8.00 9.37 -1.01
CA SER A 64 -9.30 9.54 -1.67
C SER A 64 -9.33 10.86 -2.45
N TYR A 65 -9.85 10.80 -3.67
CA TYR A 65 -9.99 11.94 -4.57
C TYR A 65 -11.46 12.36 -4.68
N ALA A 66 -11.68 13.61 -5.06
CA ALA A 66 -13.04 14.10 -5.24
C ALA A 66 -13.66 13.42 -6.48
N PRO A 67 -14.97 13.10 -6.49
CA PRO A 67 -15.61 12.45 -7.64
C PRO A 67 -15.44 13.23 -8.94
N GLU A 68 -15.37 14.56 -8.86
CA GLU A 68 -15.20 15.46 -10.01
C GLU A 68 -13.82 15.31 -10.67
N ASP A 69 -12.82 14.81 -9.93
CA ASP A 69 -11.47 14.57 -10.43
C ASP A 69 -11.34 13.25 -11.20
N ALA A 70 -12.33 12.36 -11.13
CA ALA A 70 -12.26 11.01 -11.70
C ALA A 70 -11.80 10.95 -13.17
N PRO A 71 -12.24 11.85 -14.09
CA PRO A 71 -11.77 11.84 -15.48
C PRO A 71 -10.27 12.11 -15.66
N ARG A 72 -9.62 12.70 -14.64
CA ARG A 72 -8.19 13.08 -14.65
C ARG A 72 -7.33 12.06 -13.89
N MET A 73 -7.94 11.14 -13.16
CA MET A 73 -7.25 10.14 -12.33
C MET A 73 -6.87 8.91 -13.16
N THR A 74 -5.90 9.07 -14.07
CA THR A 74 -5.30 7.93 -14.77
C THR A 74 -4.43 7.12 -13.82
N ASP A 75 -4.14 5.87 -14.19
CA ASP A 75 -3.27 4.99 -13.39
C ASP A 75 -1.90 5.63 -13.12
N GLU A 76 -1.31 6.27 -14.12
CA GLU A 76 -0.01 6.96 -14.00
C GLU A 76 -0.09 8.14 -13.03
N MET A 77 -1.20 8.90 -13.08
CA MET A 77 -1.43 10.02 -12.18
C MET A 77 -1.60 9.53 -10.73
N LEU A 78 -2.37 8.45 -10.53
CA LEU A 78 -2.58 7.85 -9.21
C LEU A 78 -1.26 7.35 -8.60
N VAL A 79 -0.42 6.68 -9.40
CA VAL A 79 0.91 6.21 -8.96
C VAL A 79 1.81 7.40 -8.63
N SER A 80 1.83 8.44 -9.47
CA SER A 80 2.64 9.64 -9.25
C SER A 80 2.26 10.34 -7.93
N LEU A 81 0.96 10.53 -7.69
CA LEU A 81 0.44 11.15 -6.47
C LEU A 81 0.75 10.31 -5.22
N ALA A 82 0.63 8.98 -5.31
CA ALA A 82 0.98 8.09 -4.21
C ALA A 82 2.48 8.18 -3.86
N LYS A 83 3.36 8.21 -4.87
CA LYS A 83 4.81 8.37 -4.68
C LYS A 83 5.17 9.75 -4.10
N GLU A 84 4.56 10.82 -4.62
CA GLU A 84 4.75 12.17 -4.08
C GLU A 84 4.30 12.25 -2.61
N TYR A 85 3.17 11.62 -2.27
CA TYR A 85 2.70 11.53 -0.89
C TYR A 85 3.73 10.82 -0.01
N MET A 86 4.21 9.64 -0.41
CA MET A 86 5.23 8.89 0.34
C MET A 86 6.49 9.73 0.56
N GLN A 87 6.96 10.42 -0.49
CA GLN A 87 8.12 11.30 -0.42
C GLN A 87 7.93 12.45 0.57
N LYS A 88 6.80 13.17 0.50
CA LYS A 88 6.48 14.29 1.41
C LYS A 88 6.30 13.85 2.85
N MET A 89 5.80 12.64 3.06
CA MET A 89 5.63 12.04 4.40
C MET A 89 6.91 11.38 4.93
N GLY A 90 8.01 11.39 4.16
CA GLY A 90 9.27 10.77 4.55
C GLY A 90 9.25 9.24 4.58
N ILE A 91 8.28 8.62 3.90
CA ILE A 91 8.20 7.16 3.76
C ILE A 91 9.14 6.75 2.62
N LYS A 92 10.31 6.22 2.98
CA LYS A 92 11.39 5.84 2.08
C LYS A 92 11.96 4.49 2.48
N ASP A 93 12.67 3.84 1.55
CA ASP A 93 13.42 2.60 1.79
C ASP A 93 12.58 1.49 2.45
N THR A 94 11.31 1.39 2.05
CA THR A 94 10.34 0.41 2.56
C THR A 94 9.58 -0.24 1.42
N GLN A 95 9.19 -1.50 1.63
CA GLN A 95 8.27 -2.19 0.72
C GLN A 95 6.90 -1.50 0.67
N TYR A 96 6.27 -1.53 -0.51
CA TYR A 96 4.88 -1.11 -0.69
C TYR A 96 4.21 -1.87 -1.83
N ILE A 97 2.87 -1.81 -1.83
CA ILE A 97 1.95 -2.21 -2.89
C ILE A 97 0.86 -1.14 -3.04
#